data_AF-B5GXM4-F1
#
_entry.id   AF-B5GXM4-F1
#
_cell.length_a   1.000
_cell.length_b   1.000
_cell.length_c   1.000
_cell.angle_alpha   90.00
_cell.angle_beta   90.00
_cell.angle_gamma   90.00
#
_symmetry.space_group_name_H-M   'P 1'
#
loop_
_entity.id
_entity.type
_entity.pdbx_description
1 polymer ?
#
loop_
_entity_poly.entity_id
_entity_poly.type
_entity_poly.pdbx_seq_one_letter_code
_entity_poly.pdbx_strand_id
1 'polypeptide(L)'
;MQGTLDGFTYGLVTPVAAFVMACLGGALGLRCTTRSVRTEGAFKPGWLALGAVSIGSGIWTMHFIAMMGFSIAETPITYDRPITYASLALAIVMVGIGIFIVGYRGATVMALVTGGTIMGLGVASMHYLGMAGMRFQGRVEYSIPVVALSVVIAVVAATAALWAAVSIHGFRASLLASLVMGVAVSGMHYTGMASVSVHLHGTLTAQAGGDSPTSLLLPMLVGPGVFLLLAAVVVMFDPLLVMGEPEWEKPARGAAPLPGVPARPVQAAPQPWPHQPAAARPEDAWPVNRPGEWPHQPQVQPQPQRREQPYSDSW
;
A
#
# COMPACT_ATOMS: atom_id res chain seq x y z
N MET A 1 -38.25 8.08 25.08
CA MET A 1 -38.13 9.28 24.24
C MET A 1 -37.16 8.95 23.14
N GLN A 2 -37.56 9.11 21.87
CA GLN A 2 -36.64 8.99 20.73
C GLN A 2 -35.71 10.20 20.81
N GLY A 3 -34.43 9.97 21.11
CA GLY A 3 -33.45 11.04 21.06
C GLY A 3 -33.30 11.47 19.61
N THR A 4 -33.73 12.69 19.27
CA THR A 4 -33.50 13.27 17.95
C THR A 4 -32.00 13.39 17.77
N LEU A 5 -31.43 12.63 16.83
CA LEU A 5 -30.03 12.75 16.43
C LEU A 5 -29.88 14.05 15.64
N ASP A 6 -29.58 15.16 16.32
CA ASP A 6 -29.20 16.40 15.65
C ASP A 6 -27.74 16.27 15.16
N GLY A 7 -27.56 15.66 13.99
CA GLY A 7 -26.27 15.47 13.32
C GLY A 7 -25.58 16.75 12.84
N PHE A 8 -26.12 17.92 13.20
CA PHE A 8 -25.66 19.24 12.79
C PHE A 8 -25.55 20.21 13.98
N THR A 9 -25.08 19.73 15.14
CA THR A 9 -24.97 20.58 16.34
C THR A 9 -24.10 21.83 16.11
N TYR A 10 -23.14 21.76 15.18
CA TYR A 10 -22.31 22.88 14.71
C TYR A 10 -22.59 23.29 13.24
N GLY A 11 -23.77 22.92 12.70
CA GLY A 11 -24.13 23.14 11.30
C GLY A 11 -23.31 22.29 10.31
N LEU A 12 -23.20 22.75 9.06
CA LEU A 12 -22.45 22.06 7.99
C LEU A 12 -20.92 22.04 8.22
N VAL A 13 -20.40 22.77 9.21
CA VAL A 13 -18.96 22.96 9.44
C VAL A 13 -18.26 21.63 9.77
N THR A 14 -18.85 20.82 10.64
CA THR A 14 -18.27 19.53 11.05
C THR A 14 -18.25 18.50 9.90
N PRO A 15 -19.35 18.26 9.15
CA PRO A 15 -19.32 17.43 7.95
C PRO A 15 -18.31 17.89 6.90
N VAL A 16 -18.23 19.20 6.66
CA VAL A 16 -17.32 19.78 5.67
C VAL A 16 -15.87 19.61 6.12
N ALA A 17 -15.54 19.90 7.38
CA ALA A 17 -14.21 19.68 7.92
C ALA A 17 -13.82 18.20 7.86
N ALA A 18 -14.73 17.29 8.23
CA ALA A 18 -14.52 15.85 8.14
C ALA A 18 -14.22 15.43 6.69
N PHE A 19 -15.04 15.89 5.74
CA PHE A 19 -14.85 15.64 4.30
C PHE A 19 -13.50 16.15 3.80
N VAL A 20 -13.10 17.37 4.17
CA VAL A 20 -11.80 17.96 3.79
C VAL A 20 -10.65 17.11 4.34
N MET A 21 -10.73 16.64 5.58
CA MET A 21 -9.69 15.80 6.18
C MET A 21 -9.59 14.42 5.50
N ALA A 22 -10.72 13.82 5.09
CA ALA A 22 -10.70 12.60 4.29
C ALA A 22 -10.08 12.83 2.91
N CYS A 23 -10.44 13.93 2.24
CA CYS A 23 -9.84 14.31 0.96
C CYS A 23 -8.33 14.53 1.09
N LEU A 24 -7.90 15.20 2.15
CA LEU A 24 -6.49 15.47 2.43
C LEU A 24 -5.70 14.16 2.61
N GLY A 25 -6.17 13.27 3.49
CA GLY A 25 -5.54 11.97 3.70
C GLY A 25 -5.51 11.11 2.43
N GLY A 26 -6.61 11.10 1.66
CA GLY A 26 -6.69 10.43 0.37
C GLY A 26 -5.72 10.98 -0.67
N ALA A 27 -5.63 12.31 -0.81
CA ALA A 27 -4.74 12.97 -1.76
C ALA A 27 -3.26 12.69 -1.44
N LEU A 28 -2.88 12.75 -0.16
CA LEU A 28 -1.52 12.45 0.30
C LEU A 28 -1.17 10.98 0.10
N GLY A 29 -2.09 10.10 0.50
CA GLY A 29 -1.99 8.68 0.30
C GLY A 29 -1.76 8.29 -1.15
N LEU A 30 -2.59 8.83 -2.04
CA LEU A 30 -2.52 8.62 -3.47
C LEU A 30 -1.15 9.02 -4.00
N ARG A 31 -0.69 10.25 -3.68
CA ARG A 31 0.61 10.76 -4.15
C ARG A 31 1.79 9.95 -3.64
N CYS A 32 1.80 9.60 -2.37
CA CYS A 32 2.86 8.79 -1.78
C CYS A 32 2.90 7.39 -2.42
N THR A 33 1.73 6.79 -2.64
CA THR A 33 1.62 5.46 -3.26
C THR A 33 2.05 5.51 -4.73
N THR A 34 1.55 6.46 -5.53
CA THR A 34 1.95 6.62 -6.93
C THR A 34 3.46 6.86 -7.06
N ARG A 35 4.05 7.64 -6.15
CA ARG A 35 5.51 7.84 -6.13
C ARG A 35 6.24 6.55 -5.83
N SER A 36 5.82 5.80 -4.82
CA SER A 36 6.47 4.53 -4.44
C SER A 36 6.50 3.49 -5.58
N VAL A 37 5.53 3.55 -6.50
CA VAL A 37 5.50 2.69 -7.68
C VAL A 37 6.53 3.12 -8.73
N ARG A 38 6.92 4.41 -8.74
CA ARG A 38 7.90 5.00 -9.67
C ARG A 38 9.34 5.00 -9.15
N THR A 39 9.54 5.04 -7.84
CA THR A 39 10.89 4.98 -7.24
C THR A 39 11.33 3.53 -7.09
N GLU A 40 12.40 3.14 -7.75
CA GLU A 40 13.09 1.87 -7.49
C GLU A 40 14.10 2.04 -6.33
N GLY A 41 14.19 1.06 -5.43
CA GLY A 41 15.19 1.05 -4.34
C GLY A 41 14.65 1.26 -2.91
N ALA A 42 15.56 1.56 -1.98
CA ALA A 42 15.33 1.54 -0.52
C ALA A 42 14.28 2.55 0.00
N PHE A 43 13.95 3.57 -0.79
CA PHE A 43 12.96 4.60 -0.40
C PHE A 43 11.50 4.20 -0.68
N LYS A 44 11.26 3.15 -1.46
CA LYS A 44 9.91 2.63 -1.77
C LYS A 44 9.06 2.32 -0.54
N PRO A 45 9.52 1.53 0.45
CA PRO A 45 8.73 1.23 1.65
C PRO A 45 8.44 2.48 2.50
N GLY A 46 9.33 3.48 2.51
CA GLY A 46 9.10 4.74 3.23
C GLY A 46 7.92 5.53 2.67
N TRP A 47 7.79 5.59 1.35
CA TRP A 47 6.65 6.24 0.69
C TRP A 47 5.34 5.49 0.90
N LEU A 48 5.36 4.15 0.84
CA LEU A 48 4.18 3.34 1.15
C LEU A 48 3.73 3.51 2.60
N ALA A 49 4.67 3.55 3.55
CA ALA A 49 4.40 3.80 4.95
C ALA A 49 3.81 5.20 5.17
N LEU A 50 4.39 6.24 4.56
CA LEU A 50 3.87 7.60 4.66
C LEU A 50 2.45 7.70 4.07
N GLY A 51 2.20 7.03 2.95
CA GLY A 51 0.86 6.94 2.35
C GLY A 51 -0.14 6.26 3.27
N ALA A 52 0.24 5.13 3.89
CA ALA A 52 -0.60 4.39 4.84
C ALA A 52 -0.97 5.21 6.07
N VAL A 53 0.02 5.87 6.69
CA VAL A 53 -0.20 6.74 7.85
C VAL A 53 -1.08 7.93 7.46
N SER A 54 -0.90 8.50 6.27
CA SER A 54 -1.72 9.63 5.79
C SER A 54 -3.18 9.23 5.55
N ILE A 55 -3.44 8.13 4.83
CA ILE A 55 -4.80 7.66 4.59
C ILE A 55 -5.45 7.25 5.91
N GLY A 56 -4.77 6.44 6.73
CA GLY A 56 -5.29 5.97 8.02
C GLY A 56 -5.63 7.14 8.96
N SER A 57 -4.72 8.11 9.09
CA SER A 57 -4.96 9.32 9.89
C SER A 57 -6.09 10.17 9.34
N GLY A 58 -6.20 10.32 8.02
CA GLY A 58 -7.27 11.10 7.39
C GLY A 58 -8.65 10.50 7.60
N ILE A 59 -8.78 9.17 7.40
CA ILE A 59 -10.04 8.44 7.63
C ILE A 59 -10.42 8.48 9.11
N TRP A 60 -9.46 8.25 10.01
CA TRP A 60 -9.70 8.31 11.46
C TRP A 60 -10.12 9.71 11.91
N THR A 61 -9.42 10.75 11.44
CA THR A 61 -9.73 12.15 11.75
C THR A 61 -11.12 12.52 11.23
N MET A 62 -11.46 12.12 10.00
CA MET A 62 -12.79 12.32 9.44
C MET A 62 -13.87 11.65 10.30
N HIS A 63 -13.67 10.39 10.69
CA HIS A 63 -14.62 9.64 11.51
C HIS A 63 -14.93 10.36 12.83
N PHE A 64 -13.90 10.77 13.58
CA PHE A 64 -14.09 11.44 14.86
C PHE A 64 -14.62 12.88 14.73
N ILE A 65 -14.23 13.64 13.69
CA ILE A 65 -14.83 14.96 13.41
C ILE A 65 -16.31 14.82 13.07
N ALA A 66 -16.68 13.82 12.27
CA ALA A 66 -18.07 13.55 11.95
C ALA A 66 -18.86 13.14 13.20
N MET A 67 -18.31 12.29 14.06
CA MET A 67 -18.93 11.92 15.35
C MET A 67 -19.12 13.10 16.30
N MET A 68 -18.18 14.06 16.35
CA MET A 68 -18.38 15.31 17.12
C MET A 68 -19.57 16.14 16.63
N GLY A 69 -19.95 16.02 15.34
CA GLY A 69 -21.13 16.67 14.79
C GLY A 69 -22.45 16.08 15.30
N PHE A 70 -22.43 14.81 15.72
CA PHE A 70 -23.54 14.12 16.35
C PHE A 70 -23.50 14.34 17.86
N SER A 71 -24.21 15.35 18.36
CA SER A 71 -24.47 15.46 19.79
C SER A 71 -25.79 14.77 20.14
N ILE A 72 -25.79 14.01 21.24
CA ILE A 72 -27.00 13.54 21.88
C ILE A 72 -27.25 14.53 23.01
N ALA A 73 -28.30 15.34 22.89
CA ALA A 73 -28.57 16.50 23.76
C ALA A 73 -28.71 16.19 25.27
N GLU A 74 -28.76 14.92 25.67
CA GLU A 74 -29.17 14.49 27.01
C GLU A 74 -28.09 13.72 27.81
N THR A 75 -26.91 13.39 27.23
CA THR A 75 -25.86 12.65 27.98
C THR A 75 -24.42 13.02 27.59
N PRO A 76 -23.50 13.20 28.56
CA PRO A 76 -22.09 13.36 28.27
C PRO A 76 -21.51 12.07 27.67
N ILE A 77 -21.07 12.14 26.42
CA ILE A 77 -20.35 11.06 25.74
C ILE A 77 -18.89 11.09 26.21
N THR A 78 -18.44 10.02 26.85
CA THR A 78 -17.03 9.86 27.23
C THR A 78 -16.33 8.92 26.24
N TYR A 79 -15.08 9.23 25.91
CA TYR A 79 -14.28 8.46 24.95
C TYR A 79 -13.16 7.72 25.66
N ASP A 80 -13.07 6.42 25.38
CA ASP A 80 -12.01 5.58 25.93
C ASP A 80 -10.71 5.75 25.12
N ARG A 81 -9.75 6.51 25.69
CA ARG A 81 -8.47 6.86 25.03
C ARG A 81 -7.75 5.67 24.38
N PRO A 82 -7.50 4.53 25.06
CA PRO A 82 -6.85 3.38 24.45
C PRO A 82 -7.62 2.78 23.28
N ILE A 83 -8.96 2.68 23.34
CA ILE A 83 -9.76 2.15 22.23
C ILE A 83 -9.70 3.09 21.03
N THR A 84 -9.77 4.39 21.28
CA THR A 84 -9.67 5.43 20.25
C THR A 84 -8.32 5.38 19.53
N TYR A 85 -7.19 5.27 20.26
CA TYR A 85 -5.87 5.10 19.62
C TYR A 85 -5.67 3.72 18.99
N ALA A 86 -6.26 2.66 19.55
CA ALA A 86 -6.26 1.34 18.93
C ALA A 86 -6.98 1.36 17.58
N SER A 87 -8.07 2.12 17.45
CA SER A 87 -8.78 2.32 16.18
C SER A 87 -7.92 3.03 15.12
N LEU A 88 -7.12 4.03 15.53
CA LEU A 88 -6.15 4.69 14.65
C LEU A 88 -5.06 3.72 14.19
N ALA A 89 -4.47 2.97 15.12
CA ALA A 89 -3.44 1.98 14.81
C ALA A 89 -3.97 0.90 13.87
N LEU A 90 -5.18 0.40 14.11
CA LEU A 90 -5.84 -0.58 13.26
C LEU A 90 -6.05 -0.04 11.83
N ALA A 91 -6.51 1.20 11.69
CA ALA A 91 -6.65 1.83 10.37
C ALA A 91 -5.31 1.93 9.64
N ILE A 92 -4.27 2.43 10.29
CA ILE A 92 -2.93 2.58 9.68
C ILE A 92 -2.39 1.22 9.22
N VAL A 93 -2.48 0.18 10.07
CA VAL A 93 -1.97 -1.15 9.75
C VAL A 93 -2.73 -1.77 8.58
N MET A 94 -4.06 -1.77 8.62
CA MET A 94 -4.88 -2.43 7.60
C MET A 94 -4.81 -1.70 6.25
N VAL A 95 -4.82 -0.37 6.26
CA VAL A 95 -4.57 0.44 5.07
C VAL A 95 -3.16 0.20 4.54
N GLY A 96 -2.17 0.12 5.43
CA GLY A 96 -0.80 -0.22 5.09
C GLY A 96 -0.68 -1.55 4.38
N ILE A 97 -1.28 -2.62 4.91
CA ILE A 97 -1.28 -3.93 4.26
C ILE A 97 -1.83 -3.83 2.83
N GLY A 98 -2.97 -3.16 2.64
CA GLY A 98 -3.57 -2.98 1.31
C GLY A 98 -2.68 -2.22 0.33
N ILE A 99 -2.10 -1.10 0.78
CA ILE A 99 -1.19 -0.27 -0.03
C ILE A 99 0.11 -1.03 -0.36
N PHE A 100 0.68 -1.78 0.59
CA PHE A 100 1.89 -2.56 0.35
C PHE A 100 1.63 -3.70 -0.65
N ILE A 101 0.51 -4.42 -0.54
CA ILE A 101 0.15 -5.47 -1.52
C ILE A 101 0.14 -4.89 -2.94
N VAL A 102 -0.53 -3.75 -3.13
CA VAL A 102 -0.66 -3.11 -4.45
C VAL A 102 0.65 -2.43 -4.88
N GLY A 103 1.39 -1.83 -3.96
CA GLY A 103 2.66 -1.16 -4.24
C GLY A 103 3.77 -2.11 -4.71
N TYR A 104 3.76 -3.37 -4.24
CA TYR A 104 4.72 -4.40 -4.66
C TYR A 104 4.22 -5.26 -5.82
N ARG A 105 2.92 -5.58 -5.90
CA ARG A 105 2.36 -6.44 -6.95
C ARG A 105 1.78 -5.68 -8.15
N GLY A 106 1.72 -4.35 -8.09
CA GLY A 106 1.15 -3.50 -9.12
C GLY A 106 -0.38 -3.60 -9.23
N ALA A 107 -0.93 -3.07 -10.32
CA ALA A 107 -2.37 -2.96 -10.58
C ALA A 107 -3.06 -4.29 -10.99
N THR A 108 -2.59 -5.43 -10.47
CA THR A 108 -3.22 -6.73 -10.77
C THR A 108 -4.58 -6.84 -10.09
N VAL A 109 -5.56 -7.45 -10.75
CA VAL A 109 -6.92 -7.63 -10.21
C VAL A 109 -6.88 -8.32 -8.84
N MET A 110 -6.06 -9.36 -8.69
CA MET A 110 -5.90 -10.05 -7.41
C MET A 110 -5.32 -9.15 -6.32
N ALA A 111 -4.33 -8.31 -6.62
CA ALA A 111 -3.76 -7.38 -5.63
C ALA A 111 -4.77 -6.31 -5.21
N LEU A 112 -5.54 -5.78 -6.16
CA LEU A 112 -6.59 -4.79 -5.88
C LEU A 112 -7.73 -5.37 -5.04
N VAL A 113 -8.21 -6.57 -5.37
CA VAL A 113 -9.29 -7.22 -4.62
C VAL A 113 -8.83 -7.60 -3.22
N THR A 114 -7.65 -8.23 -3.08
CA THR A 114 -7.13 -8.64 -1.76
C THR A 114 -6.77 -7.42 -0.91
N GLY A 115 -6.01 -6.48 -1.45
CA GLY A 115 -5.62 -5.26 -0.76
C GLY A 115 -6.83 -4.38 -0.42
N GLY A 116 -7.79 -4.24 -1.34
CA GLY A 116 -9.01 -3.46 -1.16
C GLY A 116 -9.95 -4.08 -0.14
N THR A 117 -10.07 -5.41 -0.10
CA THR A 117 -10.84 -6.11 0.92
C THR A 117 -10.23 -5.91 2.31
N ILE A 118 -8.91 -6.10 2.46
CA ILE A 118 -8.22 -5.90 3.74
C ILE A 118 -8.36 -4.44 4.19
N MET A 119 -8.06 -3.49 3.31
CA MET A 119 -8.17 -2.07 3.61
C MET A 119 -9.62 -1.68 3.98
N GLY A 120 -10.61 -2.13 3.21
CA GLY A 120 -12.02 -1.84 3.46
C GLY A 120 -12.53 -2.43 4.78
N LEU A 121 -12.17 -3.69 5.09
CA LEU A 121 -12.49 -4.32 6.37
C LEU A 121 -11.81 -3.59 7.54
N GLY A 122 -10.57 -3.12 7.36
CA GLY A 122 -9.87 -2.31 8.35
C GLY A 122 -10.55 -0.96 8.60
N VAL A 123 -10.99 -0.29 7.55
CA VAL A 123 -11.71 0.99 7.64
C VAL A 123 -13.07 0.79 8.33
N ALA A 124 -13.82 -0.26 7.99
CA ALA A 124 -15.07 -0.60 8.66
C ALA A 124 -14.82 -0.98 10.14
N SER A 125 -13.79 -1.77 10.42
CA SER A 125 -13.42 -2.14 11.80
C SER A 125 -13.03 -0.93 12.63
N MET A 126 -12.27 0.01 12.07
CA MET A 126 -11.96 1.28 12.74
C MET A 126 -13.23 2.08 13.03
N HIS A 127 -14.17 2.15 12.09
CA HIS A 127 -15.44 2.83 12.29
C HIS A 127 -16.22 2.24 13.47
N TYR A 128 -16.45 0.92 13.50
CA TYR A 128 -17.20 0.28 14.59
C TYR A 128 -16.43 0.23 15.91
N LEU A 129 -15.09 0.13 15.87
CA LEU A 129 -14.26 0.19 17.07
C LEU A 129 -14.25 1.61 17.67
N GLY A 130 -14.24 2.65 16.83
CA GLY A 130 -14.42 4.04 17.25
C GLY A 130 -15.77 4.26 17.90
N MET A 131 -16.83 3.68 17.32
CA MET A 131 -18.18 3.67 17.90
C MET A 131 -18.24 2.94 19.25
N ALA A 132 -17.58 1.77 19.36
CA ALA A 132 -17.50 1.00 20.59
C ALA A 132 -16.70 1.71 21.71
N GLY A 133 -15.81 2.63 21.35
CA GLY A 133 -15.11 3.51 22.28
C GLY A 133 -15.98 4.61 22.90
N MET A 134 -17.19 4.83 22.38
CA MET A 134 -18.16 5.78 22.94
C MET A 134 -18.91 5.17 24.12
N ARG A 135 -18.82 5.83 25.27
CA ARG A 135 -19.58 5.47 26.48
C ARG A 135 -20.65 6.53 26.71
N PHE A 136 -21.92 6.13 26.65
CA PHE A 136 -23.10 6.95 26.95
C PHE A 136 -24.16 6.07 27.67
N GLN A 137 -25.09 6.71 28.39
CA GLN A 137 -26.14 6.02 29.15
C GLN A 137 -27.30 5.61 28.21
N GLY A 138 -27.11 4.53 27.44
CA GLY A 138 -28.12 3.99 26.54
C GLY A 138 -27.69 2.68 25.89
N ARG A 139 -28.61 2.01 25.19
CA ARG A 139 -28.28 0.87 24.32
C ARG A 139 -28.29 1.32 22.86
N VAL A 140 -27.19 1.06 22.16
CA VAL A 140 -27.12 1.17 20.70
C VAL A 140 -27.52 -0.18 20.11
N GLU A 141 -28.56 -0.16 19.29
CA GLU A 141 -28.93 -1.29 18.45
C GLU A 141 -28.45 -1.04 17.03
N TYR A 142 -27.80 -2.06 16.45
CA TYR A 142 -27.30 -2.02 15.09
C TYR A 142 -28.21 -2.84 14.18
N SER A 143 -28.64 -2.25 13.08
CA SER A 143 -29.26 -3.01 12.00
C SER A 143 -28.17 -3.72 11.18
N ILE A 144 -28.05 -5.04 11.39
CA ILE A 144 -27.13 -5.92 10.65
C ILE A 144 -27.13 -5.69 9.12
N PRO A 145 -28.28 -5.52 8.42
CA PRO A 145 -28.25 -5.29 6.97
C PRO A 145 -27.59 -3.97 6.57
N VAL A 146 -27.78 -2.90 7.34
CA VAL A 146 -27.19 -1.58 7.04
C VAL A 146 -25.70 -1.56 7.41
N VAL A 147 -25.31 -2.28 8.48
CA VAL A 147 -23.90 -2.53 8.81
C VAL A 147 -23.19 -3.26 7.67
N ALA A 148 -23.79 -4.33 7.16
CA ALA A 148 -23.24 -5.09 6.04
C ALA A 148 -23.11 -4.22 4.78
N LEU A 149 -24.10 -3.38 4.48
CA LEU A 149 -24.04 -2.42 3.37
C LEU A 149 -22.88 -1.43 3.55
N SER A 150 -22.69 -0.88 4.74
CA SER A 150 -21.56 0.01 5.07
C SER A 150 -20.21 -0.69 4.84
N VAL A 151 -20.07 -1.95 5.25
CA VAL A 151 -18.85 -2.75 4.99
C VAL A 151 -18.61 -2.95 3.49
N VAL A 152 -19.66 -3.25 2.72
CA VAL A 152 -19.55 -3.40 1.26
C VAL A 152 -19.09 -2.08 0.62
N ILE A 153 -19.68 -0.95 1.03
CA ILE A 153 -19.26 0.38 0.56
C ILE A 153 -17.77 0.61 0.91
N ALA A 154 -17.33 0.24 2.12
CA ALA A 154 -15.95 0.39 2.54
C ALA A 154 -14.98 -0.40 1.64
N VAL A 155 -15.29 -1.65 1.32
CA VAL A 155 -14.47 -2.52 0.45
C VAL A 155 -14.43 -2.00 -0.98
N VAL A 156 -15.57 -1.58 -1.53
CA VAL A 156 -15.63 -1.00 -2.89
C VAL A 156 -14.84 0.30 -2.95
N ALA A 157 -15.01 1.18 -1.96
CA ALA A 157 -14.29 2.45 -1.87
C ALA A 157 -12.78 2.25 -1.75
N ALA A 158 -12.34 1.32 -0.89
CA ALA A 158 -10.93 0.99 -0.71
C ALA A 158 -10.31 0.38 -1.98
N THR A 159 -11.04 -0.51 -2.66
CA THR A 159 -10.59 -1.09 -3.93
C THR A 159 -10.46 -0.03 -5.01
N ALA A 160 -11.44 0.87 -5.13
CA ALA A 160 -11.40 2.00 -6.07
C ALA A 160 -10.26 2.97 -5.76
N ALA A 161 -9.98 3.22 -4.47
CA ALA A 161 -8.87 4.06 -4.02
C ALA A 161 -7.51 3.46 -4.39
N LEU A 162 -7.32 2.15 -4.17
CA LEU A 162 -6.09 1.46 -4.55
C LEU A 162 -5.91 1.42 -6.07
N TRP A 163 -6.99 1.20 -6.82
CA TRP A 163 -6.97 1.28 -8.27
C TRP A 163 -6.60 2.68 -8.75
N ALA A 164 -7.21 3.71 -8.18
CA ALA A 164 -6.88 5.10 -8.47
C ALA A 164 -5.39 5.40 -8.18
N ALA A 165 -4.82 4.84 -7.10
CA ALA A 165 -3.43 5.07 -6.72
C ALA A 165 -2.41 4.59 -7.75
N VAL A 166 -2.76 3.54 -8.49
CA VAL A 166 -1.91 2.94 -9.52
C VAL A 166 -2.26 3.35 -10.95
N SER A 167 -3.52 3.74 -11.21
CA SER A 167 -4.01 4.07 -12.55
C SER A 167 -4.06 5.56 -12.86
N ILE A 168 -4.14 6.44 -11.85
CA ILE A 168 -4.30 7.87 -12.06
C ILE A 168 -2.94 8.57 -12.10
N HIS A 169 -2.74 9.38 -13.14
CA HIS A 169 -1.55 10.19 -13.33
C HIS A 169 -1.91 11.68 -13.44
N GLY A 170 -1.16 12.52 -12.74
CA GLY A 170 -1.29 13.98 -12.81
C GLY A 170 -2.14 14.62 -11.71
N PHE A 171 -1.82 15.89 -11.42
CA PHE A 171 -2.37 16.64 -10.28
C PHE A 171 -3.90 16.72 -10.27
N ARG A 172 -4.50 17.07 -11.41
CA ARG A 172 -5.97 17.29 -11.52
C ARG A 172 -6.76 16.00 -11.31
N ALA A 173 -6.26 14.89 -11.86
CA ALA A 173 -6.91 13.60 -11.73
C ALA A 173 -6.75 13.05 -10.30
N SER A 174 -5.58 13.24 -9.66
CA SER A 174 -5.40 12.93 -8.24
C SER A 174 -6.32 13.75 -7.32
N LEU A 175 -6.54 15.02 -7.63
CA LEU A 175 -7.47 15.88 -6.88
C LEU A 175 -8.91 15.36 -7.00
N LEU A 176 -9.36 15.06 -8.23
CA LEU A 176 -10.70 14.50 -8.43
C LEU A 176 -10.87 13.14 -7.73
N ALA A 177 -9.86 12.28 -7.80
CA ALA A 177 -9.86 10.99 -7.10
C ALA A 177 -9.96 11.16 -5.59
N SER A 178 -9.22 12.11 -5.00
CA SER A 178 -9.31 12.38 -3.55
C SER A 178 -10.69 12.89 -3.12
N LEU A 179 -11.37 13.67 -3.96
CA LEU A 179 -12.73 14.12 -3.69
C LEU A 179 -13.71 12.94 -3.71
N VAL A 180 -13.61 12.08 -4.72
CA VAL A 180 -14.43 10.87 -4.83
C VAL A 180 -14.17 9.93 -3.65
N MET A 181 -12.91 9.75 -3.25
CA MET A 181 -12.56 8.99 -2.04
C MET A 181 -13.17 9.62 -0.79
N GLY A 182 -13.09 10.95 -0.64
CA GLY A 182 -13.74 11.67 0.46
C GLY A 182 -15.24 11.38 0.52
N VAL A 183 -15.94 11.46 -0.62
CA VAL A 183 -17.38 11.18 -0.71
C VAL A 183 -17.66 9.75 -0.31
N ALA A 184 -16.87 8.79 -0.81
CA ALA A 184 -17.08 7.38 -0.53
C ALA A 184 -16.86 7.02 0.95
N VAL A 185 -15.80 7.54 1.58
CA VAL A 185 -15.50 7.28 3.00
C VAL A 185 -16.54 7.99 3.89
N SER A 186 -16.92 9.23 3.58
CA SER A 186 -18.01 9.93 4.28
C SER A 186 -19.34 9.21 4.11
N GLY A 187 -19.64 8.71 2.90
CA GLY A 187 -20.84 7.91 2.63
C GLY A 187 -20.90 6.63 3.46
N MET A 188 -19.78 5.90 3.58
CA MET A 188 -19.69 4.74 4.47
C MET A 188 -19.94 5.13 5.93
N HIS A 189 -19.35 6.23 6.39
CA HIS A 189 -19.53 6.71 7.76
C HIS A 189 -21.00 7.02 8.05
N TYR A 190 -21.66 7.81 7.21
CA TYR A 190 -23.08 8.16 7.40
C TYR A 190 -24.01 6.95 7.24
N THR A 191 -23.68 6.00 6.36
CA THR A 191 -24.44 4.74 6.25
C THR A 191 -24.28 3.90 7.52
N GLY A 192 -23.07 3.84 8.09
CA GLY A 192 -22.81 3.20 9.38
C GLY A 192 -23.60 3.86 10.50
N MET A 193 -23.63 5.19 10.56
CA MET A 193 -24.43 5.94 11.53
C MET A 193 -25.94 5.73 11.34
N ALA A 194 -26.43 5.63 10.10
CA ALA A 194 -27.83 5.31 9.82
C ALA A 194 -28.25 3.92 10.31
N SER A 195 -27.28 3.01 10.54
CA SER A 195 -27.57 1.69 11.10
C SER A 195 -27.90 1.70 12.59
N VAL A 196 -27.56 2.80 13.28
CA VAL A 196 -27.63 2.94 14.74
C VAL A 196 -28.98 3.49 15.16
N SER A 197 -29.68 2.74 16.01
CA SER A 197 -30.87 3.21 16.73
C SER A 197 -30.53 3.34 18.22
N VAL A 198 -30.76 4.53 18.79
CA VAL A 198 -30.48 4.82 20.21
C VAL A 198 -31.79 4.80 20.99
N HIS A 199 -31.93 3.82 21.89
CA HIS A 199 -33.03 3.76 22.85
C HIS A 199 -32.56 4.28 24.21
N LEU A 200 -32.95 5.52 24.56
CA LEU A 200 -32.71 6.08 25.90
C LEU A 200 -33.68 5.46 26.91
N HIS A 201 -33.13 4.81 27.94
CA HIS A 201 -33.91 4.31 29.08
C HIS A 201 -33.97 5.37 30.18
N GLY A 202 -35.18 5.86 30.47
CA GLY A 202 -35.55 6.44 31.76
C GLY A 202 -35.10 7.89 32.02
N THR A 203 -36.01 8.65 32.62
CA THR A 203 -35.85 10.02 33.13
C THR A 203 -34.60 10.16 34.00
N LEU A 204 -33.63 10.97 33.57
CA LEU A 204 -32.51 11.37 34.43
C LEU A 204 -32.37 12.88 34.43
N THR A 205 -32.48 13.42 35.65
CA THR A 205 -32.05 14.76 36.04
C THR A 205 -30.66 15.05 35.48
N ALA A 206 -30.57 16.13 34.70
CA ALA A 206 -29.32 16.63 34.15
C ALA A 206 -28.30 16.91 35.26
N GLN A 207 -27.42 15.95 35.51
CA GLN A 207 -26.24 16.17 36.34
C GLN A 207 -25.17 16.79 35.44
N ALA A 208 -25.29 18.12 35.29
CA ALA A 208 -24.29 18.97 34.66
C ALA A 208 -22.99 18.93 35.50
N GLY A 209 -22.03 18.06 35.11
CA GLY A 209 -20.76 17.96 35.83
C GLY A 209 -19.69 17.05 35.21
N GLY A 210 -19.89 16.52 34.01
CA GLY A 210 -18.85 15.79 33.27
C GLY A 210 -18.19 16.70 32.24
N ASP A 211 -16.86 16.64 32.13
CA ASP A 211 -16.09 17.33 31.08
C ASP A 211 -16.75 17.16 29.71
N SER A 212 -16.87 18.25 28.96
CA SER A 212 -17.51 18.24 27.64
C SER A 212 -16.87 17.15 26.75
N PRO A 213 -17.64 16.34 26.00
CA PRO A 213 -17.08 15.35 25.06
C PRO A 213 -16.05 15.95 24.10
N THR A 214 -16.24 17.22 23.77
CA THR A 214 -15.36 18.06 22.95
C THR A 214 -14.01 18.35 23.58
N SER A 215 -13.90 18.51 24.91
CA SER A 215 -12.63 18.84 25.58
C SER A 215 -11.65 17.68 25.63
N LEU A 216 -12.14 16.42 25.56
CA LEU A 216 -11.28 15.23 25.49
C LEU A 216 -10.92 14.85 24.05
N LEU A 217 -11.84 15.02 23.10
CA LEU A 217 -11.59 14.64 21.69
C LEU A 217 -10.74 15.64 20.92
N LEU A 218 -10.93 16.96 21.11
CA LEU A 218 -10.18 17.98 20.37
C LEU A 218 -8.66 17.76 20.49
N PRO A 219 -8.08 17.60 21.70
CA PRO A 219 -6.64 17.37 21.86
C PRO A 219 -6.15 16.09 21.17
N MET A 220 -6.97 15.04 21.13
CA MET A 220 -6.61 13.79 20.46
C MET A 220 -6.55 13.94 18.93
N LEU A 221 -7.37 14.83 18.36
CA LEU A 221 -7.40 15.14 16.92
C LEU A 221 -6.25 16.04 16.46
N VAL A 222 -5.69 16.86 17.36
CA VAL A 222 -4.60 17.80 17.03
C VAL A 222 -3.40 17.05 16.44
N GLY A 223 -2.97 15.94 17.05
CA GLY A 223 -1.79 15.19 16.60
C GLY A 223 -1.91 14.72 15.14
N PRO A 224 -2.91 13.87 14.81
CA PRO A 224 -3.13 13.41 13.44
C PRO A 224 -3.46 14.54 12.45
N GLY A 225 -4.19 15.58 12.89
CA GLY A 225 -4.50 16.75 12.06
C GLY A 225 -3.26 17.54 11.67
N VAL A 226 -2.40 17.87 12.65
CA VAL A 226 -1.12 18.54 12.41
C VAL A 226 -0.21 17.69 11.53
N PHE A 227 -0.13 16.38 11.78
CA PHE A 227 0.62 15.45 10.93
C PHE A 227 0.17 15.53 9.47
N LEU A 228 -1.14 15.49 9.20
CA LEU A 228 -1.68 15.56 7.84
C LEU A 228 -1.37 16.90 7.17
N LEU A 229 -1.46 18.02 7.90
CA LEU A 229 -1.11 19.33 7.38
C LEU A 229 0.39 19.42 7.04
N LEU A 230 1.26 18.94 7.92
CA LEU A 230 2.70 18.91 7.67
C LEU A 230 3.05 17.99 6.50
N ALA A 231 2.46 16.80 6.45
CA ALA A 231 2.63 15.88 5.32
C ALA A 231 2.15 16.52 4.02
N ALA A 232 1.05 17.28 4.04
CA ALA A 232 0.56 18.02 2.89
C ALA A 232 1.51 19.10 2.41
N VAL A 233 2.07 19.88 3.33
CA VAL A 233 3.10 20.87 3.01
C VAL A 233 4.31 20.17 2.38
N VAL A 234 4.85 19.13 3.02
CA VAL A 234 6.02 18.40 2.50
C VAL A 234 5.76 17.82 1.10
N VAL A 235 4.62 17.17 0.89
CA VAL A 235 4.24 16.57 -0.40
C VAL A 235 3.92 17.63 -1.46
N MET A 236 3.44 18.81 -1.08
CA MET A 236 3.15 19.91 -2.00
C MET A 236 4.39 20.68 -2.43
N PHE A 237 5.36 20.86 -1.53
CA PHE A 237 6.61 21.56 -1.78
C PHE A 237 7.72 20.67 -2.35
N ASP A 238 7.51 19.36 -2.47
CA ASP A 238 8.46 18.47 -3.13
C ASP A 238 8.54 18.79 -4.65
N PRO A 239 9.65 19.38 -5.14
CA PRO A 239 9.75 19.86 -6.52
C PRO A 239 9.71 18.73 -7.55
N LEU A 240 10.08 17.49 -7.15
CA LEU A 240 10.03 16.30 -8.00
C LEU A 240 8.60 15.77 -8.21
N LEU A 241 7.62 16.29 -7.45
CA LEU A 241 6.19 15.96 -7.59
C LEU A 241 5.43 16.97 -8.48
N VAL A 242 5.99 18.15 -8.72
CA VAL A 242 5.42 19.20 -9.58
C VAL A 242 6.06 19.17 -10.98
N MET A 243 7.37 18.96 -11.05
CA MET A 243 8.07 18.73 -12.31
C MET A 243 8.29 17.24 -12.47
N GLY A 244 7.46 16.58 -13.29
CA GLY A 244 7.75 15.20 -13.70
C GLY A 244 9.17 15.11 -14.27
N GLU A 245 9.83 13.94 -14.09
CA GLU A 245 11.23 13.63 -14.44
C GLU A 245 11.92 14.74 -15.24
N PRO A 246 12.96 15.39 -14.70
CA PRO A 246 13.70 16.41 -15.41
C PRO A 246 14.00 15.92 -16.83
N GLU A 247 13.72 16.74 -17.84
CA GLU A 247 13.79 16.35 -19.26
C GLU A 247 15.16 15.81 -19.68
N TRP A 248 16.20 16.02 -18.85
CA TRP A 248 17.55 15.51 -19.03
C TRP A 248 17.77 14.04 -18.63
N GLU A 249 16.84 13.41 -17.88
CA GLU A 249 16.93 11.99 -17.46
C GLU A 249 16.23 11.01 -18.41
N LYS A 250 15.57 11.50 -19.47
CA LYS A 250 15.17 10.60 -20.56
C LYS A 250 16.45 10.14 -21.26
N PRO A 251 16.83 8.85 -21.24
CA PRO A 251 17.86 8.37 -22.15
C PRO A 251 17.33 8.66 -23.54
N ALA A 252 18.06 9.48 -24.31
CA ALA A 252 17.70 9.89 -25.66
C ALA A 252 17.67 8.68 -26.61
N ARG A 253 16.65 7.82 -26.48
CA ARG A 253 16.27 6.82 -27.48
C ARG A 253 15.59 7.58 -28.60
N GLY A 254 16.38 8.19 -29.49
CA GLY A 254 15.89 8.83 -30.70
C GLY A 254 16.34 10.26 -30.94
N ALA A 255 17.42 10.73 -30.33
CA ALA A 255 18.07 11.93 -30.84
C ALA A 255 18.57 11.64 -32.27
N ALA A 256 17.86 12.17 -33.26
CA ALA A 256 18.32 12.19 -34.64
C ALA A 256 19.74 12.79 -34.67
N PRO A 257 20.67 12.26 -35.47
CA PRO A 257 22.01 12.82 -35.56
C PRO A 257 21.93 14.30 -35.91
N LEU A 258 22.51 15.16 -35.07
CA LEU A 258 22.63 16.59 -35.35
C LEU A 258 23.36 16.76 -36.69
N PRO A 259 22.83 17.55 -37.65
CA PRO A 259 23.50 17.80 -38.93
C PRO A 259 24.86 18.45 -38.67
N GLY A 260 25.95 17.80 -39.10
CA GLY A 260 27.30 18.38 -39.07
C GLY A 260 28.26 17.80 -38.01
N VAL A 261 27.86 16.82 -37.21
CA VAL A 261 28.81 16.06 -36.37
C VAL A 261 29.39 14.91 -37.19
N PRO A 262 30.71 14.84 -37.44
CA PRO A 262 31.31 13.68 -38.08
C PRO A 262 31.03 12.46 -37.22
N ALA A 263 30.41 11.43 -37.81
CA ALA A 263 30.26 10.15 -37.15
C ALA A 263 31.66 9.71 -36.70
N ARG A 264 31.86 9.51 -35.38
CA ARG A 264 33.06 8.81 -34.91
C ARG A 264 33.14 7.50 -35.69
N PRO A 265 34.30 7.14 -36.26
CA PRO A 265 34.45 5.83 -36.87
C PRO A 265 34.02 4.80 -35.83
N VAL A 266 32.97 4.04 -36.16
CA VAL A 266 32.68 2.81 -35.43
C VAL A 266 33.95 2.00 -35.57
N GLN A 267 34.72 1.88 -34.49
CA GLN A 267 35.76 0.87 -34.42
C GLN A 267 35.03 -0.44 -34.65
N ALA A 268 35.23 -1.03 -35.84
CA ALA A 268 34.71 -2.33 -36.16
C ALA A 268 35.13 -3.25 -35.00
N ALA A 269 34.14 -3.92 -34.39
CA ALA A 269 34.42 -4.96 -33.43
C ALA A 269 35.48 -5.91 -34.05
N PRO A 270 36.50 -6.36 -33.30
CA PRO A 270 37.48 -7.30 -33.81
C PRO A 270 36.75 -8.49 -34.43
N GLN A 271 37.00 -8.78 -35.70
CA GLN A 271 36.42 -9.96 -36.31
C GLN A 271 36.81 -11.19 -35.48
N PRO A 272 35.89 -12.13 -35.21
CA PRO A 272 36.26 -13.40 -34.63
C PRO A 272 37.21 -14.10 -35.62
N TRP A 273 38.40 -14.45 -35.14
CA TRP A 273 39.33 -15.29 -35.90
C TRP A 273 38.62 -16.56 -36.38
N PRO A 274 38.90 -17.07 -37.60
CA PRO A 274 38.39 -18.35 -38.04
C PRO A 274 38.87 -19.46 -37.08
N HIS A 275 37.91 -20.28 -36.68
CA HIS A 275 37.97 -21.35 -35.70
C HIS A 275 39.31 -22.12 -35.69
N GLN A 276 40.09 -21.94 -34.62
CA GLN A 276 41.01 -22.98 -34.16
C GLN A 276 40.18 -23.99 -33.36
N PRO A 277 40.21 -25.30 -33.67
CA PRO A 277 39.57 -26.29 -32.82
C PRO A 277 40.25 -26.27 -31.45
N ALA A 278 39.43 -26.07 -30.40
CA ALA A 278 39.89 -26.07 -29.02
C ALA A 278 40.59 -27.38 -28.70
N ALA A 279 41.86 -27.30 -28.28
CA ALA A 279 42.53 -28.41 -27.64
C ALA A 279 41.73 -28.81 -26.38
N ALA A 280 41.24 -30.05 -26.36
CA ALA A 280 40.52 -30.60 -25.23
C ALA A 280 41.39 -30.51 -23.97
N ARG A 281 40.80 -29.96 -22.88
CA ARG A 281 41.45 -29.99 -21.56
C ARG A 281 41.53 -31.45 -21.07
N PRO A 282 42.58 -31.85 -20.34
CA PRO A 282 42.80 -33.26 -19.93
C PRO A 282 41.80 -33.80 -18.88
N GLU A 283 40.75 -33.05 -18.56
CA GLU A 283 39.91 -33.24 -17.37
C GLU A 283 38.48 -33.68 -17.70
N ASP A 284 38.14 -33.82 -18.99
CA ASP A 284 36.83 -34.34 -19.46
C ASP A 284 36.87 -35.84 -19.84
N ALA A 285 37.94 -36.57 -19.51
CA ALA A 285 38.15 -37.95 -19.92
C ALA A 285 37.60 -39.01 -18.93
N TRP A 286 36.43 -38.79 -18.34
CA TRP A 286 35.70 -39.84 -17.62
C TRP A 286 34.55 -40.38 -18.48
N PRO A 287 34.53 -41.68 -18.84
CA PRO A 287 33.42 -42.23 -19.59
C PRO A 287 32.17 -42.29 -18.72
N VAL A 288 31.14 -41.52 -19.10
CA VAL A 288 29.77 -41.70 -18.62
C VAL A 288 29.27 -43.03 -19.17
N ASN A 289 29.24 -44.06 -18.32
CA ASN A 289 28.57 -45.32 -18.61
C ASN A 289 27.07 -45.07 -18.85
N ARG A 290 26.60 -45.25 -20.09
CA ARG A 290 25.17 -45.40 -20.38
C ARG A 290 24.74 -46.83 -20.03
N PRO A 291 23.61 -47.03 -19.34
CA PRO A 291 23.13 -48.38 -19.06
C PRO A 291 22.61 -49.02 -20.34
N GLY A 292 23.31 -50.03 -20.86
CA GLY A 292 22.81 -50.88 -21.95
C GLY A 292 23.84 -51.39 -22.97
N GLU A 293 25.05 -50.83 -23.01
CA GLU A 293 26.07 -51.23 -24.00
C GLU A 293 27.30 -51.80 -23.27
N TRP A 294 27.47 -53.13 -23.30
CA TRP A 294 28.70 -53.79 -22.88
C TRP A 294 29.61 -53.95 -24.11
N PRO A 295 30.77 -53.28 -24.18
CA PRO A 295 31.73 -53.55 -25.23
C PRO A 295 32.40 -54.90 -24.97
N HIS A 296 32.34 -55.77 -25.98
CA HIS A 296 33.01 -57.07 -26.04
C HIS A 296 34.50 -56.95 -25.65
N GLN A 297 34.94 -57.74 -24.66
CA GLN A 297 36.35 -57.86 -24.28
C GLN A 297 37.17 -58.48 -25.42
N PRO A 298 38.26 -57.84 -25.90
CA PRO A 298 39.25 -58.52 -26.71
C PRO A 298 40.10 -59.43 -25.82
N GLN A 299 40.13 -60.72 -26.18
CA GLN A 299 40.95 -61.74 -25.53
C GLN A 299 42.44 -61.33 -25.52
N VAL A 300 43.04 -61.33 -24.33
CA VAL A 300 44.48 -61.14 -24.13
C VAL A 300 45.21 -62.36 -24.69
N GLN A 301 45.91 -62.19 -25.81
CA GLN A 301 46.84 -63.19 -26.36
C GLN A 301 48.19 -63.11 -25.62
N PRO A 302 48.74 -64.23 -25.10
CA PRO A 302 50.03 -64.21 -24.39
C PRO A 302 51.19 -63.90 -25.33
N GLN A 303 52.08 -62.99 -24.92
CA GLN A 303 53.35 -62.68 -25.58
C GLN A 303 54.24 -63.92 -25.71
N PRO A 304 54.88 -64.16 -26.88
CA PRO A 304 55.91 -65.19 -26.98
C PRO A 304 57.24 -64.70 -26.38
N GLN A 305 57.77 -65.50 -25.46
CA GLN A 305 59.10 -65.37 -24.85
C GLN A 305 60.19 -65.17 -25.92
N ARG A 306 60.84 -64.01 -25.91
CA ARG A 306 62.06 -63.79 -26.71
C ARG A 306 63.21 -64.51 -26.00
N ARG A 307 63.65 -65.64 -26.58
CA ARG A 307 64.88 -66.33 -26.21
C ARG A 307 66.07 -65.37 -26.27
N GLU A 308 66.80 -65.30 -25.17
CA GLU A 308 68.17 -64.80 -25.14
C GLU A 308 69.05 -65.75 -25.97
N GLN A 309 69.82 -65.20 -26.92
CA GLN A 309 70.92 -65.90 -27.58
C GLN A 309 72.24 -65.29 -27.11
N PRO A 310 73.24 -66.12 -26.76
CA PRO A 310 74.51 -65.69 -26.19
C PRO A 310 75.57 -65.42 -27.28
N TYR A 311 76.80 -65.09 -26.83
CA TYR A 311 78.09 -65.05 -27.55
C TYR A 311 78.56 -63.61 -27.87
N SER A 312 79.79 -63.15 -27.56
CA SER A 312 81.09 -63.81 -27.35
C SER A 312 82.09 -62.95 -26.57
N ASP A 313 82.95 -63.59 -25.80
CA ASP A 313 84.22 -63.08 -25.27
C ASP A 313 85.34 -63.01 -26.32
N SER A 314 86.45 -62.35 -25.94
CA SER A 314 87.81 -62.25 -26.54
C SER A 314 87.96 -61.22 -27.68
N TRP A 315 88.90 -60.27 -27.64
CA TRP A 315 90.28 -60.27 -27.12
C TRP A 315 90.69 -58.92 -26.51
#